data_AF-A0A803LHX9-F1
#
_entry.id   AF-A0A803LHX9-F1
#
_cell.length_a   1.000
_cell.length_b   1.000
_cell.length_c   1.000
_cell.angle_alpha   90.00
_cell.angle_beta   90.00
_cell.angle_gamma   90.00
#
_symmetry.space_group_name_H-M   'P 1'
#
loop_
_entity.id
_entity.type
_entity.pdbx_description
1 polymer ?
#
loop_
_entity_poly.entity_id
_entity_poly.type
_entity_poly.pdbx_seq_one_letter_code
_entity_poly.pdbx_strand_id
1 'polypeptide(L)'
;MIYSCQVQLSSMVDVSKVATEVGKVRVNAGLKEVAIAVLRWEIVKAKEITMSKWNKEVLDECQVMYACIDAFVSYHIGKELIDKSI
;
A
#
# COMPACT_ATOMS: atom_id res chain seq x y z
N MET A 1 23.11 -5.43 -17.13
CA MET A 1 22.99 -6.56 -16.18
C MET A 1 21.63 -6.46 -15.52
N ILE A 2 20.71 -7.36 -15.85
CA ILE A 2 19.40 -7.42 -15.22
C ILE A 2 19.58 -8.38 -14.04
N TYR A 3 19.82 -7.84 -12.84
CA TYR A 3 19.76 -8.65 -11.64
C TYR A 3 18.30 -9.05 -11.46
N SER A 4 17.95 -10.29 -11.81
CA SER A 4 16.64 -10.83 -11.48
C SER A 4 16.60 -11.03 -9.97
N CYS A 5 15.87 -10.17 -9.27
CA CYS A 5 15.62 -10.33 -7.85
C CYS A 5 14.76 -11.59 -7.65
N GLN A 6 15.36 -12.69 -7.18
CA GLN A 6 14.69 -13.96 -6.93
C GLN A 6 13.98 -13.99 -5.57
N VAL A 7 13.35 -12.90 -5.16
CA VAL A 7 12.53 -12.88 -3.93
C VAL A 7 11.09 -13.15 -4.32
N GLN A 8 10.57 -14.32 -3.96
CA GLN A 8 9.18 -14.70 -4.14
C GLN A 8 8.42 -14.61 -2.82
N LEU A 9 7.29 -13.93 -2.85
CA LEU A 9 6.34 -13.88 -1.74
C LEU A 9 5.24 -14.92 -1.99
N SER A 10 5.27 -16.04 -1.25
CA SER A 10 4.34 -17.16 -1.46
C SER A 10 2.91 -16.90 -1.00
N SER A 11 2.72 -15.94 -0.10
CA SER A 11 1.46 -15.75 0.64
C SER A 11 1.04 -14.28 0.65
N MET A 12 1.11 -13.63 -0.51
CA MET A 12 0.65 -12.25 -0.66
C MET A 12 -0.87 -12.17 -0.57
N VAL A 13 -1.36 -11.23 0.24
CA VAL A 13 -2.79 -10.88 0.30
C VAL A 13 -2.98 -9.47 -0.23
N ASP A 14 -3.88 -9.32 -1.20
CA ASP A 14 -4.30 -8.01 -1.68
C ASP A 14 -5.39 -7.44 -0.77
N VAL A 15 -5.01 -6.46 0.05
CA VAL A 15 -5.91 -5.83 1.01
C VAL A 15 -7.05 -5.04 0.34
N SER A 16 -6.87 -4.52 -0.88
CA SER A 16 -7.95 -3.87 -1.64
C SER A 16 -8.99 -4.88 -2.10
N LYS A 17 -8.54 -6.07 -2.51
CA LYS A 17 -9.45 -7.17 -2.86
C LYS A 17 -10.26 -7.62 -1.64
N VAL A 18 -9.60 -7.85 -0.50
CA VAL A 18 -10.28 -8.22 0.76
C VAL A 18 -11.30 -7.14 1.16
N ALA A 19 -10.91 -5.86 1.11
CA ALA A 19 -11.81 -4.74 1.42
C ALA A 19 -13.04 -4.70 0.50
N THR A 20 -12.88 -5.08 -0.77
CA THR A 20 -13.97 -5.19 -1.73
C THR A 20 -14.91 -6.34 -1.38
N GLU A 21 -14.37 -7.51 -1.06
CA GLU A 21 -15.14 -8.71 -0.68
C GLU A 21 -15.98 -8.49 0.58
N VAL A 22 -15.49 -7.69 1.53
CA VAL A 22 -16.26 -7.31 2.74
C VAL A 22 -17.15 -6.08 2.54
N GLY A 23 -17.28 -5.58 1.31
CA GLY A 23 -18.20 -4.49 0.95
C GLY A 23 -17.80 -3.10 1.47
N LYS A 24 -16.53 -2.88 1.81
CA LYS A 24 -16.04 -1.58 2.32
C LYS A 24 -15.70 -0.60 1.20
N VAL A 25 -15.29 -1.11 0.03
CA VAL A 25 -14.89 -0.33 -1.14
C VAL A 25 -15.34 -0.99 -2.43
N ARG A 26 -15.27 -0.26 -3.55
CA ARG A 26 -15.49 -0.81 -4.90
C ARG A 26 -14.29 -1.63 -5.38
N VAL A 27 -14.52 -2.44 -6.42
CA VAL A 27 -13.46 -3.15 -7.15
C VAL A 27 -12.41 -2.15 -7.69
N ASN A 28 -11.14 -2.52 -7.60
CA ASN A 28 -9.99 -1.71 -8.01
C ASN A 28 -9.88 -0.37 -7.26
N ALA A 29 -10.34 -0.31 -6.01
CA ALA A 29 -10.06 0.82 -5.13
C ALA A 29 -8.55 0.94 -4.86
N GLY A 30 -8.04 2.16 -4.95
CA GLY A 30 -6.63 2.46 -4.64
C GLY A 30 -6.40 2.55 -3.13
N LEU A 31 -5.14 2.42 -2.70
CA LEU A 31 -4.77 2.41 -1.28
C LEU A 31 -5.34 3.59 -0.47
N LYS A 32 -5.45 4.79 -1.07
CA LYS A 32 -6.05 5.97 -0.43
C LYS A 32 -7.53 5.74 -0.08
N GLU A 33 -8.30 5.20 -1.01
CA GLU A 33 -9.72 4.92 -0.82
C GLU A 33 -9.91 3.85 0.26
N VAL A 34 -9.09 2.80 0.22
CA VAL A 34 -9.13 1.71 1.21
C VAL A 34 -8.75 2.20 2.60
N ALA A 35 -7.71 3.02 2.73
CA ALA A 35 -7.28 3.59 4.01
C ALA A 35 -8.39 4.43 4.67
N ILE A 36 -9.11 5.23 3.87
CA ILE A 36 -10.24 6.03 4.37
C ILE A 36 -11.40 5.12 4.80
N ALA A 37 -11.77 4.12 3.98
CA ALA A 37 -12.93 3.28 4.25
C ALA A 37 -12.72 2.32 5.44
N VAL A 38 -11.48 1.82 5.62
CA VAL A 38 -11.15 0.81 6.64
C VAL A 38 -10.65 1.47 7.93
N LEU A 39 -9.69 2.39 7.83
CA LEU A 39 -9.02 2.99 9.00
C LEU A 39 -9.52 4.40 9.33
N ARG A 40 -10.31 5.04 8.46
CA ARG A 40 -10.67 6.47 8.52
C ARG A 40 -9.46 7.40 8.47
N TRP A 41 -8.37 6.95 7.87
CA TRP A 41 -7.15 7.75 7.72
C TRP A 41 -7.10 8.39 6.35
N GLU A 42 -6.81 9.69 6.30
CA GLU A 42 -6.49 10.36 5.05
C GLU A 42 -4.99 10.27 4.78
N ILE A 43 -4.63 9.76 3.60
CA ILE A 43 -3.25 9.73 3.12
C ILE A 43 -3.07 10.71 1.97
N VAL A 44 -1.99 11.48 2.02
CA VAL A 44 -1.58 12.38 0.94
C VAL A 44 -0.63 11.60 0.03
N LYS A 45 -1.06 11.42 -1.22
CA LYS A 45 -0.24 10.83 -2.28
C LYS A 45 0.07 11.88 -3.33
N ALA A 46 1.12 12.66 -3.06
CA ALA A 46 1.69 13.61 -3.99
C ALA A 46 2.00 12.93 -5.34
N LYS A 47 1.32 13.35 -6.42
CA LYS A 47 1.44 12.72 -7.74
C LYS A 47 2.87 12.81 -8.28
N GLU A 48 3.53 13.92 -7.98
CA GLU A 48 4.92 14.20 -8.26
C GLU A 48 5.87 13.18 -7.63
N ILE A 49 5.57 12.67 -6.43
CA ILE A 49 6.36 11.62 -5.77
C ILE A 49 6.02 10.27 -6.37
N THR A 50 4.74 9.95 -6.55
CA THR A 50 4.29 8.70 -7.17
C THR A 50 4.94 8.49 -8.54
N MET A 51 5.03 9.54 -9.36
CA MET A 51 5.57 9.51 -10.73
C MET A 51 7.05 9.92 -10.81
N SER A 52 7.72 10.11 -9.67
CA SER A 52 9.14 10.49 -9.63
C SER A 52 10.07 9.38 -10.12
N LYS A 53 11.37 9.68 -10.24
CA LYS A 53 12.38 8.69 -10.62
C LYS A 53 12.68 7.75 -9.45
N TRP A 54 11.95 6.64 -9.37
CA TRP A 54 12.15 5.59 -8.36
C TRP A 54 13.35 4.67 -8.64
N ASN A 55 13.85 4.67 -9.88
CA ASN A 55 15.01 3.87 -10.30
C ASN A 55 16.34 4.65 -10.26
N LYS A 56 16.48 5.62 -9.34
CA LYS A 56 17.75 6.32 -9.10
C LYS A 56 18.52 5.63 -7.97
N GLU A 57 19.84 5.85 -7.95
CA GLU A 57 20.75 5.22 -7.00
C GLU A 57 20.45 5.59 -5.53
N VAL A 58 20.03 6.82 -5.28
CA VAL A 58 19.69 7.33 -3.94
C VAL A 58 18.31 7.98 -3.96
N LEU A 59 17.37 7.44 -3.19
CA LEU A 59 16.05 8.03 -2.98
C LEU A 59 16.16 9.32 -2.15
N ASP A 60 15.29 10.29 -2.45
CA ASP A 60 15.17 11.45 -1.57
C ASP A 60 14.25 11.16 -0.38
N GLU A 61 14.29 12.03 0.62
CA GLU A 61 13.51 11.87 1.86
C GLU A 61 12.00 11.75 1.58
N CYS A 62 11.48 12.49 0.60
CA CYS A 62 10.06 12.44 0.25
C CYS A 62 9.67 11.09 -0.34
N GLN A 63 10.51 10.50 -1.20
CA GLN A 63 10.30 9.16 -1.73
C GLN A 63 10.39 8.09 -0.64
N VAL A 64 11.38 8.18 0.24
CA VAL A 64 11.51 7.23 1.37
C VAL A 64 10.27 7.30 2.26
N MET A 65 9.86 8.51 2.65
CA MET A 65 8.67 8.73 3.47
C MET A 65 7.41 8.19 2.78
N TYR A 66 7.24 8.47 1.49
CA TYR A 66 6.11 7.96 0.71
C TYR A 66 6.05 6.43 0.72
N ALA A 67 7.17 5.75 0.46
CA ALA A 67 7.23 4.29 0.47
C ALA A 67 6.94 3.70 1.87
N CYS A 68 7.44 4.34 2.93
CA CYS A 68 7.16 3.95 4.30
C CYS A 68 5.68 4.11 4.66
N ILE A 69 5.03 5.21 4.25
CA ILE A 69 3.60 5.43 4.47
C ILE A 69 2.79 4.35 3.74
N ASP A 70 3.13 4.02 2.49
CA ASP A 70 2.44 2.99 1.73
C ASP A 70 2.52 1.62 2.40
N ALA A 71 3.70 1.24 2.90
CA ALA A 71 3.90 -0.01 3.63
C ALA A 71 3.15 -0.02 4.98
N PHE A 72 3.27 1.05 5.76
CA PHE A 72 2.65 1.19 7.09
C PHE A 72 1.14 1.10 7.01
N VAL A 73 0.52 1.84 6.09
CA VAL A 73 -0.93 1.86 5.92
C VAL A 73 -1.44 0.51 5.42
N SER A 74 -0.74 -0.13 4.48
CA SER A 74 -1.10 -1.46 3.99
C SER A 74 -1.12 -2.51 5.09
N TYR A 75 -0.12 -2.49 5.99
CA TYR A 75 -0.09 -3.36 7.16
C TYR A 75 -1.30 -3.14 8.08
N HIS A 76 -1.62 -1.89 8.42
CA HIS A 76 -2.72 -1.58 9.32
C HIS A 76 -4.09 -1.93 8.71
N ILE A 77 -4.28 -1.73 7.40
CA ILE A 77 -5.48 -2.20 6.69
C ILE A 77 -5.60 -3.73 6.81
N GLY A 78 -4.51 -4.45 6.52
CA GLY A 78 -4.48 -5.91 6.63
C GLY A 78 -4.82 -6.37 8.05
N LYS A 79 -4.25 -5.73 9.07
CA LYS A 79 -4.56 -6.01 10.47
C LYS A 79 -6.06 -5.83 10.77
N GLU A 80 -6.65 -4.71 10.37
CA GLU A 80 -8.07 -4.43 10.64
C GLU A 80 -9.02 -5.39 9.90
N LEU A 81 -8.68 -5.79 8.68
CA LEU A 81 -9.54 -6.62 7.85
C LEU A 81 -9.40 -8.12 8.12
N ILE A 82 -8.18 -8.58 8.43
CA ILE A 82 -7.82 -10.00 8.45
C ILE A 82 -7.68 -10.50 9.89
N ASP A 83 -7.15 -9.66 10.79
CA ASP A 83 -6.92 -10.03 12.18
C ASP A 83 -8.10 -9.58 13.06
N LYS A 84 -9.15 -10.41 13.13
CA LYS A 84 -10.30 -10.19 14.03
C LYS A 84 -10.04 -10.70 15.46
N SER A 85 -8.87 -10.40 16.01
CA SER A 85 -8.50 -10.74 17.38
C SER A 85 -8.65 -9.53 18.33
N ILE A 86 -9.82 -8.88 18.36
CA ILE A 86 -10.29 -8.02 19.47
C ILE A 86 -11.79 -8.21 19.65
#